data_AF-A0A7C5TIK5-F1
#
_entry.id   AF-A0A7C5TIK5-F1
#
_cell.length_a   1.000
_cell.length_b   1.000
_cell.length_c   1.000
_cell.angle_alpha   90.00
_cell.angle_beta   90.00
_cell.angle_gamma   90.00
#
_symmetry.space_group_name_H-M   'P 1'
#
loop_
_entity.id
_entity.type
_entity.pdbx_description
1 polymer ?
#
loop_
_entity_poly.entity_id
_entity_poly.type
_entity_poly.pdbx_seq_one_letter_code
_entity_poly.pdbx_strand_id
1 'polypeptide(L)'
;NPGVPHLEQCAEKGSRYIPLPYTVKGQDISFSGLIEEALRLVKKGTPLPDVCLSLIETAYAMLGEIVERGLALTGKKELLLAGGVARSKKLMSVMDYIAREFNAKLGIVPPEYAGDNGAMIALTGLLAYRAGITIDPTEAVTKQRWRLDEVETPWFEKEPWRKEKQFLTGFY
;
A
#
# COMPACT_ATOMS: atom_id res chain seq x y z
N ASN A 1 5.98 2.42 19.60
CA ASN A 1 4.65 1.79 19.78
C ASN A 1 3.92 1.71 18.45
N PRO A 2 3.54 0.52 17.96
CA PRO A 2 2.77 0.42 16.72
C PRO A 2 1.38 1.01 16.97
N GLY A 3 1.08 2.13 16.32
CA GLY A 3 -0.17 2.88 16.52
C GLY A 3 -1.40 2.17 15.95
N VAL A 4 -1.25 1.47 14.83
CA VAL A 4 -2.39 0.86 14.11
C VAL A 4 -3.11 -0.22 14.94
N PRO A 5 -2.44 -1.21 15.57
CA PRO A 5 -3.14 -2.22 16.38
C PRO A 5 -3.97 -1.62 17.52
N HIS A 6 -3.46 -0.57 18.19
CA HIS A 6 -4.19 0.11 19.26
C HIS A 6 -5.40 0.88 18.72
N LEU A 7 -5.26 1.48 17.53
CA LEU A 7 -6.35 2.19 16.87
C LEU A 7 -7.46 1.23 16.42
N GLU A 8 -7.12 0.04 15.91
CA GLU A 8 -8.09 -0.99 15.56
C GLU A 8 -8.82 -1.55 16.80
N GLN A 9 -8.09 -1.85 17.88
CA GLN A 9 -8.71 -2.26 19.15
C GLN A 9 -9.63 -1.20 19.76
N CYS A 10 -9.30 0.07 19.55
CA CYS A 10 -10.17 1.18 19.92
C CYS A 10 -11.44 1.21 19.04
N ALA A 11 -11.28 1.03 17.73
CA ALA A 11 -12.37 0.99 16.75
C ALA A 11 -13.35 -0.15 16.98
N GLU A 12 -12.89 -1.31 17.45
CA GLU A 12 -13.76 -2.46 17.79
C GLU A 12 -14.80 -2.15 18.88
N LYS A 13 -14.53 -1.14 19.72
CA LYS A 13 -15.45 -0.69 20.77
C LYS A 13 -16.40 0.41 20.29
N GLY A 14 -16.21 0.89 19.06
CA GLY A 14 -17.07 1.90 18.44
C GLY A 14 -18.40 1.30 18.02
N SER A 15 -19.45 2.11 18.09
CA SER A 15 -20.81 1.71 17.74
C SER A 15 -21.44 2.60 16.67
N ARG A 16 -20.88 3.81 16.48
CA ARG A 16 -21.42 4.81 15.58
C ARG A 16 -20.35 5.32 14.63
N TYR A 17 -20.63 5.22 13.33
CA TYR A 17 -19.85 5.90 12.31
C TYR A 17 -20.15 7.40 12.30
N ILE A 18 -19.09 8.21 12.21
CA ILE A 18 -19.11 9.66 12.12
C ILE A 18 -18.46 10.03 10.79
N PRO A 19 -19.15 10.79 9.92
CA PRO A 19 -18.56 11.23 8.66
C PRO A 19 -17.28 12.03 8.90
N LEU A 20 -16.18 11.59 8.28
CA LEU A 20 -14.89 12.28 8.27
C LEU A 20 -14.53 12.71 6.84
N PRO A 21 -13.60 13.67 6.67
CA PRO A 21 -13.16 14.11 5.35
C PRO A 21 -12.61 12.95 4.52
N TYR A 22 -13.26 12.69 3.39
CA TYR A 22 -12.89 11.64 2.46
C TYR A 22 -12.14 12.28 1.28
N THR A 23 -10.80 12.17 1.26
CA THR A 23 -9.96 12.93 0.33
C THR A 23 -9.17 12.03 -0.62
N VAL A 24 -9.83 11.62 -1.71
CA VAL A 24 -9.24 10.87 -2.83
C VAL A 24 -9.20 11.78 -4.06
N LYS A 25 -8.03 11.89 -4.71
CA LYS A 25 -7.82 12.67 -5.94
C LYS A 25 -7.11 11.81 -6.97
N GLY A 26 -7.85 11.26 -7.94
CA GLY A 26 -7.27 10.30 -8.88
C GLY A 26 -6.81 9.02 -8.17
N GLN A 27 -5.52 8.70 -8.21
CA GLN A 27 -4.93 7.57 -7.47
C GLN A 27 -4.23 8.02 -6.18
N ASP A 28 -4.30 9.30 -5.84
CA ASP A 28 -3.67 9.85 -4.64
C ASP A 28 -4.69 10.05 -3.51
N ILE A 29 -4.22 9.93 -2.27
CA ILE A 29 -5.01 10.19 -1.06
C ILE A 29 -4.29 11.16 -0.13
N SER A 30 -5.05 11.91 0.66
CA SER A 30 -4.52 12.77 1.71
C SER A 30 -5.15 12.45 3.06
N PHE A 31 -4.32 12.08 4.04
CA PHE A 31 -4.77 11.77 5.40
C PHE A 31 -4.77 12.99 6.33
N SER A 32 -4.19 14.13 5.94
CA SER A 32 -4.02 15.27 6.85
C SER A 32 -5.35 15.81 7.38
N GLY A 33 -6.30 16.08 6.49
CA GLY A 33 -7.64 16.55 6.90
C GLY A 33 -8.44 15.50 7.66
N LEU A 34 -8.28 14.22 7.31
CA LEU A 34 -8.89 13.09 8.01
C LEU A 34 -8.41 13.03 9.48
N ILE A 35 -7.10 13.11 9.70
CA ILE A 35 -6.49 13.06 11.03
C ILE A 35 -6.83 14.31 11.84
N GLU A 36 -6.77 15.50 11.23
CA GLU A 36 -7.09 16.76 11.90
C GLU A 36 -8.54 16.77 12.41
N GLU A 37 -9.49 16.34 11.58
CA GLU A 37 -10.90 16.28 11.98
C GLU A 37 -11.14 15.23 13.07
N ALA A 38 -10.51 14.05 12.97
CA ALA A 38 -10.58 13.04 14.03
C ALA A 38 -10.06 13.59 15.37
N LEU A 39 -8.92 14.29 15.37
CA LEU A 39 -8.38 14.93 16.58
C LEU A 39 -9.31 16.03 17.11
N ARG A 40 -9.94 16.80 16.24
CA ARG A 40 -10.92 17.84 16.62
C ARG A 40 -12.13 17.21 17.32
N LEU A 41 -12.65 16.09 16.81
CA LEU A 41 -13.77 15.37 17.42
C LEU A 41 -13.44 14.82 18.80
N VAL A 42 -12.23 14.25 18.98
CA VAL A 42 -11.74 13.82 20.30
C VAL A 42 -11.72 15.00 21.27
N LYS A 43 -11.16 16.15 20.87
CA LYS A 43 -11.12 17.37 21.69
C LYS A 43 -12.52 17.91 22.04
N LYS A 44 -13.51 17.68 21.17
CA LYS A 44 -14.92 18.07 21.39
C LYS A 44 -15.65 17.13 22.37
N GLY A 45 -15.02 16.05 22.83
CA GLY A 45 -15.63 15.07 23.74
C GLY A 45 -16.46 14.00 23.03
N THR A 46 -16.25 13.80 21.72
CA THR A 46 -16.85 12.68 21.00
C THR A 46 -16.28 11.37 21.56
N PRO A 47 -17.09 10.31 21.74
CA PRO A 47 -16.60 9.02 22.21
C PRO A 47 -15.40 8.53 21.39
N LEU A 48 -14.25 8.33 22.05
CA LEU A 48 -13.01 7.94 21.39
C LEU A 48 -13.17 6.68 20.51
N PRO A 49 -13.87 5.61 20.94
CA PRO A 49 -14.10 4.44 20.10
C PRO A 49 -14.82 4.73 18.77
N ASP A 50 -15.81 5.63 18.78
CA ASP A 50 -16.54 6.02 17.56
C ASP A 50 -15.64 6.82 16.61
N VAL A 51 -14.74 7.66 17.15
CA VAL A 51 -13.73 8.36 16.34
C VAL A 51 -12.72 7.38 15.75
N CYS A 52 -12.21 6.44 16.55
CA CYS A 52 -11.29 5.38 16.07
C CYS A 52 -11.93 4.55 14.96
N LEU A 53 -13.18 4.12 15.15
CA LEU A 53 -13.97 3.40 14.15
C LEU A 53 -14.06 4.20 12.85
N SER A 54 -14.53 5.43 12.95
CA SER A 54 -14.72 6.31 11.79
C SER A 54 -13.42 6.59 11.04
N LEU A 55 -12.32 6.78 11.77
CA LEU A 55 -11.00 7.01 11.21
C LEU A 55 -10.49 5.80 10.43
N ILE A 56 -10.57 4.60 11.02
CA ILE A 56 -10.13 3.35 10.37
C ILE A 56 -10.98 3.03 9.14
N GLU A 57 -12.31 3.10 9.26
CA GLU A 57 -13.21 2.81 8.14
C GLU A 57 -12.97 3.78 6.98
N THR A 58 -12.89 5.08 7.28
CA THR A 58 -12.67 6.11 6.25
C THR A 58 -11.30 5.94 5.59
N ALA A 59 -10.23 5.72 6.36
CA ALA A 59 -8.89 5.54 5.83
C ALA A 59 -8.77 4.28 4.95
N TYR A 60 -9.38 3.16 5.37
CA TYR A 60 -9.33 1.92 4.60
C TYR A 60 -10.23 1.93 3.38
N ALA A 61 -11.37 2.62 3.43
CA ALA A 61 -12.20 2.87 2.24
C ALA A 61 -11.44 3.72 1.21
N MET A 62 -10.79 4.81 1.64
CA MET A 62 -9.96 5.65 0.75
C MET A 62 -8.82 4.84 0.09
N LEU A 63 -8.15 3.98 0.86
CA LEU A 63 -7.14 3.07 0.33
C LEU A 63 -7.73 2.05 -0.65
N GLY A 64 -8.88 1.47 -0.30
CA GLY A 64 -9.59 0.52 -1.16
C GLY A 64 -9.92 1.12 -2.52
N GLU A 65 -10.48 2.33 -2.54
CA GLU A 65 -10.85 3.01 -3.78
C GLU A 65 -9.65 3.24 -4.72
N ILE A 66 -8.49 3.67 -4.21
CA ILE A 66 -7.32 3.84 -5.07
C ILE A 66 -6.74 2.51 -5.56
N VAL A 67 -6.90 1.42 -4.79
CA VAL A 67 -6.50 0.07 -5.19
C VAL A 67 -7.43 -0.45 -6.28
N GLU A 68 -8.75 -0.26 -6.16
CA GLU A 68 -9.72 -0.58 -7.22
C GLU A 68 -9.39 0.15 -8.51
N ARG A 69 -9.15 1.47 -8.43
CA ARG A 69 -8.71 2.29 -9.58
C ARG A 69 -7.41 1.76 -10.18
N GLY A 70 -6.46 1.32 -9.35
CA GLY A 70 -5.19 0.72 -9.78
C GLY A 70 -5.37 -0.61 -10.50
N LEU A 71 -6.21 -1.51 -9.98
CA LEU A 71 -6.51 -2.79 -10.61
C LEU A 71 -7.24 -2.61 -11.94
N ALA A 72 -8.24 -1.71 -11.97
CA ALA A 72 -8.97 -1.34 -13.18
C ALA A 72 -8.02 -0.81 -14.27
N LEU A 73 -7.13 0.13 -13.91
CA LEU A 73 -6.19 0.75 -14.84
C LEU A 73 -5.14 -0.22 -15.37
N THR A 74 -4.61 -1.09 -14.52
CA THR A 74 -3.46 -1.94 -14.88
C THR A 74 -3.86 -3.29 -15.48
N GLY A 75 -5.12 -3.72 -15.28
CA GLY A 75 -5.62 -5.04 -15.68
C GLY A 75 -4.95 -6.21 -14.96
N LYS A 76 -4.21 -5.96 -13.87
CA LYS A 76 -3.47 -6.98 -13.14
C LYS A 76 -4.41 -7.95 -12.42
N LYS A 77 -3.98 -9.21 -12.33
CA LYS A 77 -4.72 -10.32 -11.71
C LYS A 77 -4.13 -10.75 -10.37
N GLU A 78 -3.24 -9.93 -9.83
CA GLU A 78 -2.60 -10.16 -8.54
C GLU A 78 -2.52 -8.82 -7.81
N LEU A 79 -2.91 -8.84 -6.54
CA LEU A 79 -2.80 -7.73 -5.61
C LEU A 79 -1.88 -8.19 -4.48
N LEU A 80 -0.76 -7.51 -4.26
CA LEU A 80 0.18 -7.84 -3.18
C LEU A 80 0.10 -6.75 -2.09
N LEU A 81 -0.23 -7.15 -0.86
CA LEU A 81 -0.20 -6.26 0.29
C LEU A 81 1.11 -6.45 1.07
N ALA A 82 1.92 -5.40 1.09
CA ALA A 82 3.21 -5.33 1.77
C ALA A 82 3.26 -4.11 2.72
N GLY A 83 4.31 -4.03 3.53
CA GLY A 83 4.51 -2.94 4.49
C GLY A 83 3.98 -3.25 5.89
N GLY A 84 4.39 -2.46 6.88
CA GLY A 84 4.07 -2.73 8.29
C GLY A 84 2.58 -2.72 8.65
N VAL A 85 1.75 -2.08 7.83
CA VAL A 85 0.28 -2.01 7.97
C VAL A 85 -0.41 -3.23 7.37
N ALA A 86 0.28 -4.04 6.55
CA ALA A 86 -0.25 -5.29 6.00
C ALA A 86 -0.65 -6.33 7.06
N ARG A 87 -0.28 -6.10 8.33
CA ARG A 87 -0.68 -6.92 9.49
C ARG A 87 -2.10 -6.66 9.98
N SER A 88 -2.75 -5.57 9.53
CA SER A 88 -4.13 -5.25 9.87
C SER A 88 -5.08 -6.28 9.25
N LYS A 89 -5.83 -7.00 10.09
CA LYS A 89 -6.85 -7.96 9.64
C LYS A 89 -7.98 -7.28 8.88
N LYS A 90 -8.34 -6.06 9.30
CA LYS A 90 -9.41 -5.29 8.69
C LYS A 90 -9.00 -4.78 7.31
N LEU A 91 -7.78 -4.28 7.15
CA LEU A 91 -7.23 -3.92 5.84
C LEU A 91 -7.13 -5.15 4.92
N MET A 92 -6.65 -6.29 5.43
CA MET A 92 -6.61 -7.53 4.66
C MET A 92 -8.00 -7.93 4.16
N SER A 93 -9.05 -7.81 4.99
CA SER A 93 -10.43 -8.08 4.59
C SER A 93 -10.93 -7.14 3.49
N VAL A 94 -10.59 -5.86 3.56
CA VAL A 94 -10.93 -4.88 2.51
C VAL A 94 -10.23 -5.24 1.20
N MET A 95 -8.94 -5.55 1.25
CA MET A 95 -8.15 -5.91 0.07
C MET A 95 -8.59 -7.24 -0.55
N ASP A 96 -9.02 -8.21 0.26
CA ASP A 96 -9.54 -9.51 -0.22
C ASP A 96 -10.86 -9.33 -0.96
N TYR A 97 -11.78 -8.50 -0.41
CA TYR A 97 -13.02 -8.13 -1.09
C TYR A 97 -12.72 -7.51 -2.46
N ILE A 98 -11.86 -6.49 -2.51
CA ILE A 98 -11.50 -5.80 -3.75
C ILE A 98 -10.85 -6.76 -4.75
N ALA A 99 -9.90 -7.60 -4.31
CA ALA A 99 -9.24 -8.55 -5.19
C ALA A 99 -10.25 -9.49 -5.85
N ARG A 100 -11.25 -9.99 -5.12
CA ARG A 100 -12.31 -10.86 -5.65
C ARG A 100 -13.16 -10.16 -6.71
N GLU A 101 -13.58 -8.92 -6.47
CA GLU A 101 -14.35 -8.14 -7.44
C GLU A 101 -13.63 -7.98 -8.80
N PHE A 102 -12.29 -7.92 -8.77
CA PHE A 102 -11.46 -7.80 -9.97
C PHE A 102 -10.96 -9.14 -10.53
N ASN A 103 -11.39 -10.27 -9.97
CA ASN A 103 -10.85 -11.61 -10.24
C ASN A 103 -9.31 -11.66 -10.13
N ALA A 104 -8.78 -10.98 -9.13
CA ALA A 104 -7.38 -10.95 -8.78
C ALA A 104 -7.10 -11.83 -7.55
N LYS A 105 -5.88 -12.35 -7.44
CA LYS A 105 -5.40 -13.08 -6.27
C LYS A 105 -4.75 -12.11 -5.29
N LEU A 106 -5.18 -12.14 -4.03
CA LEU A 106 -4.52 -11.41 -2.96
C LEU A 106 -3.32 -12.21 -2.42
N GLY A 107 -2.13 -11.61 -2.47
CA GLY A 107 -0.95 -12.07 -1.75
C GLY A 107 -0.69 -11.20 -0.53
N ILE A 108 -0.40 -11.81 0.61
CA ILE A 108 0.03 -11.11 1.83
C ILE A 108 1.48 -11.47 2.10
N VAL A 109 2.34 -10.46 2.26
CA VAL A 109 3.74 -10.69 2.63
C VAL A 109 3.81 -11.20 4.07
N PRO A 110 4.56 -12.28 4.37
CA PRO A 110 4.73 -12.75 5.74
C PRO A 110 5.23 -11.65 6.68
N PRO A 111 4.76 -11.58 7.94
CA PRO A 111 5.09 -10.49 8.87
C PRO A 111 6.59 -10.22 9.06
N GLU A 112 7.42 -11.26 9.01
CA GLU A 112 8.88 -11.22 9.10
C GLU A 112 9.55 -10.53 7.90
N TYR A 113 8.85 -10.46 6.76
CA TYR A 113 9.33 -9.81 5.53
C TYR A 113 8.55 -8.54 5.18
N ALA A 114 7.41 -8.30 5.82
CA ALA A 114 6.53 -7.17 5.51
C ALA A 114 7.04 -5.82 6.05
N GLY A 115 7.86 -5.82 7.11
CA GLY A 115 8.54 -4.61 7.61
C GLY A 115 9.93 -4.43 6.98
N ASP A 116 10.57 -3.29 7.25
CA ASP A 116 11.93 -3.03 6.77
C ASP A 116 12.90 -4.08 7.34
N ASN A 117 13.59 -4.80 6.44
CA ASN A 117 14.50 -5.87 6.81
C ASN A 117 15.70 -5.96 5.85
N GLY A 118 16.80 -6.56 6.31
CA GLY A 118 18.00 -6.72 5.49
C GLY A 118 17.85 -7.74 4.35
N ALA A 119 16.90 -8.69 4.46
CA ALA A 119 16.72 -9.74 3.47
C ALA A 119 16.18 -9.17 2.14
N MET A 120 15.21 -8.24 2.17
CA MET A 120 14.71 -7.58 0.95
C MET A 120 15.80 -6.76 0.25
N ILE A 121 16.72 -6.15 1.01
CA ILE A 121 17.87 -5.41 0.47
C ILE A 121 18.88 -6.37 -0.17
N ALA A 122 19.25 -7.43 0.54
CA ALA A 122 20.18 -8.44 0.04
C ALA A 122 19.65 -9.14 -1.21
N LEU A 123 18.35 -9.49 -1.25
CA LEU A 123 17.71 -10.11 -2.40
C LEU A 123 17.71 -9.16 -3.60
N THR A 124 17.32 -7.90 -3.42
CA THR A 124 17.32 -6.91 -4.51
C THR A 124 18.73 -6.68 -5.05
N GLY A 125 19.73 -6.58 -4.17
CA GLY A 125 21.14 -6.47 -4.58
C GLY A 125 21.65 -7.70 -5.33
N LEU A 126 21.26 -8.91 -4.90
CA LEU A 126 21.60 -10.15 -5.61
C LEU A 126 20.94 -10.22 -7.00
N LEU A 127 19.69 -9.79 -7.13
CA LEU A 127 18.99 -9.72 -8.42
C LEU A 127 19.67 -8.73 -9.36
N ALA A 128 20.04 -7.55 -8.86
CA ALA A 128 20.79 -6.54 -9.61
C ALA A 128 22.15 -7.07 -10.07
N TYR A 129 22.93 -7.66 -9.14
CA TYR A 129 24.25 -8.24 -9.43
C TYR A 129 24.17 -9.33 -10.51
N ARG A 130 23.19 -10.24 -10.41
CA ARG A 130 22.96 -11.29 -11.42
C ARG A 130 22.52 -10.76 -12.78
N ALA A 131 21.97 -9.55 -12.82
CA ALA A 131 21.64 -8.86 -14.05
C ALA A 131 22.79 -7.98 -14.59
N GLY A 132 23.96 -8.00 -13.94
CA GLY A 132 25.13 -7.20 -14.33
C GLY A 132 25.10 -5.75 -13.84
N ILE A 133 24.16 -5.38 -12.97
CA ILE A 133 24.10 -4.06 -12.35
C ILE A 133 24.99 -4.08 -11.10
N THR A 134 26.09 -3.33 -11.14
CA THR A 134 27.05 -3.18 -10.04
C THR A 134 27.44 -1.72 -9.85
N ILE A 135 27.88 -1.37 -8.64
CA ILE A 135 28.42 -0.06 -8.32
C ILE A 135 29.76 -0.23 -7.58
N ASP A 136 30.75 0.61 -7.88
CA ASP A 136 31.96 0.68 -7.05
C ASP A 136 31.56 1.22 -5.66
N PRO A 137 31.97 0.58 -4.56
CA PRO A 137 31.65 1.06 -3.21
C PRO A 137 32.05 2.52 -2.95
N THR A 138 33.07 3.04 -3.62
CA THR A 138 33.53 4.44 -3.52
C THR A 138 32.60 5.43 -4.23
N GLU A 139 31.79 4.95 -5.17
CA GLU A 139 30.79 5.73 -5.90
C GLU A 139 29.37 5.56 -5.32
N ALA A 140 29.20 4.69 -4.31
CA ALA A 140 27.91 4.43 -3.68
C ALA A 140 27.45 5.62 -2.84
N VAL A 141 26.41 6.32 -3.32
CA VAL A 141 25.82 7.48 -2.64
C VAL A 141 24.39 7.23 -2.19
N THR A 142 23.96 7.95 -1.16
CA THR A 142 22.57 7.91 -0.70
C THR A 142 21.67 8.79 -1.56
N LYS A 143 20.56 8.22 -2.04
CA LYS A 143 19.52 8.96 -2.77
C LYS A 143 18.24 9.01 -1.93
N GLN A 144 18.02 10.09 -1.19
CA GLN A 144 16.88 10.20 -0.27
C GLN A 144 15.51 10.21 -0.96
N ARG A 145 15.44 10.68 -2.22
CA ARG A 145 14.21 10.75 -3.02
C ARG A 145 14.30 9.85 -4.26
N TRP A 146 14.87 8.66 -4.09
CA TRP A 146 15.03 7.71 -5.18
C TRP A 146 13.65 7.21 -5.65
N ARG A 147 13.28 7.54 -6.89
CA ARG A 147 11.97 7.18 -7.42
C ARG A 147 11.99 5.80 -8.07
N LEU A 148 10.85 5.10 -8.03
CA LEU A 148 10.72 3.75 -8.59
C LEU A 148 10.91 3.72 -10.12
N ASP A 149 10.55 4.78 -10.83
CA ASP A 149 10.70 4.92 -12.28
C ASP A 149 12.13 5.25 -12.72
N GLU A 150 13.03 5.57 -11.78
CA GLU A 150 14.46 5.79 -12.03
C GLU A 150 15.29 4.51 -11.81
N VAL A 151 14.65 3.40 -11.41
CA VAL A 151 15.33 2.13 -11.10
C VAL A 151 15.16 1.16 -12.25
N GLU A 152 16.28 0.74 -12.84
CA GLU A 152 16.28 -0.37 -13.79
C GLU A 152 15.96 -1.68 -13.09
N THR A 153 15.06 -2.47 -13.67
CA THR A 153 14.63 -3.77 -13.13
C THR A 153 14.74 -4.91 -14.15
N PRO A 154 15.92 -5.14 -14.76
CA PRO A 154 16.12 -6.10 -15.86
C PRO A 154 15.84 -7.56 -15.47
N TRP A 155 15.82 -7.88 -14.18
CA TRP A 155 15.47 -9.21 -13.69
C TRP A 155 14.00 -9.59 -13.96
N PHE A 156 13.12 -8.63 -14.27
CA PHE A 156 11.74 -8.92 -14.68
C PHE A 156 11.56 -9.10 -16.19
N GLU A 157 12.56 -8.80 -17.03
CA GLU A 157 12.45 -8.90 -18.50
C GLU A 157 12.59 -10.33 -19.02
N LYS A 158 13.17 -11.22 -18.20
CA LYS A 158 13.28 -12.65 -18.50
C LYS A 158 11.98 -13.41 -18.23
N GLU A 159 10.96 -12.75 -17.71
CA GLU A 159 9.74 -13.37 -17.23
C GLU A 159 8.60 -13.32 -18.29
N PRO A 160 7.83 -14.41 -18.48
CA PRO A 160 6.88 -14.56 -19.58
C PRO A 160 5.81 -13.46 -19.70
N TRP A 161 5.34 -12.90 -18.57
CA TRP A 161 4.22 -11.94 -18.52
C TRP A 161 4.56 -10.55 -19.09
N ARG A 162 5.83 -10.23 -19.34
CA ARG A 162 6.21 -8.98 -20.05
C ARG A 162 6.08 -9.11 -21.57
N LYS A 163 6.16 -10.32 -22.14
CA LYS A 163 6.05 -10.54 -23.60
C LYS A 163 4.66 -10.24 -24.15
N GLU A 164 3.61 -10.33 -23.33
CA GLU A 164 2.23 -10.05 -23.76
C GLU A 164 1.90 -8.55 -23.89
N LYS A 165 2.75 -7.64 -23.40
CA LYS A 165 2.47 -6.20 -23.43
C LYS A 165 2.91 -5.47 -24.71
N GLN A 166 3.47 -6.17 -25.70
CA GLN A 166 3.89 -5.54 -26.95
C GLN A 166 2.73 -5.20 -27.92
N PHE A 167 1.47 -5.53 -27.58
CA PHE A 167 0.31 -5.30 -28.44
C PHE A 167 -0.47 -3.99 -28.19
N LEU A 168 -0.06 -3.14 -27.25
CA LEU A 168 -0.81 -1.91 -26.92
C LEU A 168 -0.08 -0.59 -27.23
N THR A 169 1.08 -0.62 -27.88
CA THR A 169 1.77 0.60 -28.33
C THR A 169 1.48 0.97 -29.79
N GLY A 170 0.37 0.47 -30.36
CA GLY A 170 -0.02 0.67 -31.77
C GLY A 170 -1.13 1.69 -32.01
N PHE A 171 -1.36 2.64 -31.09
CA PHE A 171 -2.29 3.75 -31.31
C PHE A 171 -1.66 5.08 -30.85
N TYR A 172 -0.70 5.56 -31.62
CA TYR A 172 -0.48 6.97 -31.93
C TYR A 172 0.01 7.06 -33.37
#